data_AF-A0A961TJW5-F1
#
_entry.id   AF-A0A961TJW5-F1
#
_cell.length_a   1.000
_cell.length_b   1.000
_cell.length_c   1.000
_cell.angle_alpha   90.00
_cell.angle_beta   90.00
_cell.angle_gamma   90.00
#
_symmetry.space_group_name_H-M   'P 1'
#
loop_
_entity.id
_entity.type
_entity.pdbx_description
1 polymer ?
#
loop_
_entity_poly.entity_id
_entity_poly.type
_entity_poly.pdbx_seq_one_letter_code
_entity_poly.pdbx_strand_id
1 'polypeptide(L)'
;MRKFLSLVLAIAVVMAIAWQYVRDAGTVAVSGATAVSIANEPGRVHVFAKFSNGDTPDILEGVSSPDAQRASLAVRDGHSVLPVPAGASSVLSEDGAYVVLDGISGNLEEGRLIPIALHFRKSGQLTTQAVLGPATSPHAGHMAMTDMGADDRNEAAPSVSLSVSRATDSSWSVEIKTDNFVFDQMADEPKHIAGHGHAHLYLNGMKLQRMYGHNASIGQLPPGDYTVSVELNSNLHMPYRNGDDVVSAKQVISVD
;
A
#
# COMPACT_ATOMS: atom_id res chain seq x y z
N MET A 1 40.13 -18.89 -36.41
CA MET A 1 39.19 -17.75 -36.26
C MET A 1 37.74 -18.17 -36.05
N ARG A 2 37.09 -18.95 -36.95
CA ARG A 2 35.65 -19.30 -36.82
C ARG A 2 35.24 -19.91 -35.47
N LYS A 3 35.98 -20.92 -34.95
CA LYS A 3 35.68 -21.55 -33.66
C LYS A 3 35.80 -20.60 -32.45
N PHE A 4 36.73 -19.65 -32.52
CA PHE A 4 36.94 -18.66 -31.47
C PHE A 4 35.83 -17.60 -31.46
N LEU A 5 35.39 -17.17 -32.66
CA LEU A 5 34.26 -16.26 -32.82
C LEU A 5 32.93 -16.90 -32.36
N SER A 6 32.72 -18.19 -32.62
CA SER A 6 31.55 -18.93 -32.14
C SER A 6 31.49 -19.06 -30.61
N LEU A 7 32.64 -19.21 -29.94
CA LEU A 7 32.71 -19.29 -28.48
C LEU A 7 32.39 -17.94 -27.82
N VAL A 8 32.93 -16.84 -28.34
CA VAL A 8 32.64 -15.49 -27.83
C VAL A 8 31.16 -15.14 -28.00
N LEU A 9 30.56 -15.49 -29.14
CA LEU A 9 29.14 -15.26 -29.38
C LEU A 9 28.26 -16.08 -28.41
N ALA A 10 28.62 -17.34 -28.14
CA ALA A 10 27.91 -18.17 -27.18
C ALA A 10 27.97 -17.60 -25.75
N ILE A 11 29.14 -17.10 -25.32
CA ILE A 11 29.29 -16.45 -24.00
C ILE A 11 28.46 -15.16 -23.95
N ALA A 12 28.49 -14.33 -24.98
CA ALA A 12 27.70 -13.10 -25.04
C ALA A 12 26.19 -13.39 -24.95
N VAL A 13 25.71 -14.45 -25.62
CA VAL A 13 24.31 -14.89 -25.54
C VAL A 13 23.96 -15.40 -24.15
N VAL A 14 24.81 -16.23 -23.53
CA VAL A 14 24.60 -16.71 -22.15
C VAL A 14 24.60 -15.54 -21.15
N MET A 15 25.51 -14.59 -21.30
CA MET A 15 25.57 -13.39 -20.48
C MET A 15 24.33 -12.51 -20.69
N ALA A 16 23.85 -12.35 -21.93
CA ALA A 16 22.62 -11.61 -22.22
C ALA A 16 21.39 -12.31 -21.62
N ILE A 17 21.31 -13.64 -21.71
CA ILE A 17 20.24 -14.44 -21.10
C ILE A 17 20.30 -14.34 -19.57
N ALA A 18 21.48 -14.47 -18.97
CA ALA A 18 21.66 -14.34 -17.53
C ALA A 18 21.34 -12.92 -17.04
N TRP A 19 21.75 -11.90 -17.80
CA TRP A 19 21.42 -10.50 -17.53
C TRP A 19 19.91 -10.24 -17.63
N GLN A 20 19.26 -10.83 -18.64
CA GLN A 20 17.80 -10.77 -18.79
C GLN A 20 17.11 -11.46 -17.61
N TYR A 21 17.56 -12.65 -17.22
CA TYR A 21 17.06 -13.36 -16.04
C TYR A 21 17.19 -12.55 -14.73
N VAL A 22 18.32 -11.87 -14.53
CA VAL A 22 18.52 -11.01 -13.35
C VAL A 22 17.65 -9.76 -13.38
N ARG A 23 17.36 -9.20 -14.57
CA ARG A 23 16.39 -8.11 -14.73
C ARG A 23 14.94 -8.55 -14.50
N ASP A 24 14.63 -9.80 -14.84
CA ASP A 24 13.28 -10.36 -14.71
C ASP A 24 13.01 -10.93 -13.31
N ALA A 25 14.05 -11.16 -12.50
CA ALA A 25 13.91 -11.49 -11.09
C ALA A 25 13.22 -10.33 -10.35
N GLY A 26 12.16 -10.66 -9.60
CA GLY A 26 11.37 -9.64 -8.94
C GLY A 26 12.17 -8.82 -7.92
N THR A 27 11.84 -7.54 -7.83
CA THR A 27 12.64 -6.52 -7.13
C THR A 27 11.97 -6.01 -5.86
N VAL A 28 10.89 -6.68 -5.44
CA VAL A 28 10.15 -6.30 -4.23
C VAL A 28 10.96 -6.63 -2.99
N ALA A 29 11.10 -5.65 -2.10
CA ALA A 29 11.59 -5.84 -0.75
C ALA A 29 10.51 -5.48 0.27
N VAL A 30 10.41 -6.30 1.32
CA VAL A 30 9.41 -6.17 2.38
C VAL A 30 10.11 -5.74 3.67
N SER A 31 9.56 -4.76 4.37
CA SER A 31 10.14 -4.24 5.61
C SER A 31 9.07 -3.79 6.61
N GLY A 32 9.49 -3.61 7.87
CA GLY A 32 8.65 -3.04 8.92
C GLY A 32 7.36 -3.82 9.18
N ALA A 33 7.41 -5.15 9.07
CA ALA A 33 6.25 -5.99 9.29
C ALA A 33 5.85 -5.97 10.78
N THR A 34 4.62 -5.55 11.05
CA THR A 34 4.05 -5.53 12.41
C THR A 34 2.72 -6.26 12.41
N ALA A 35 2.38 -6.83 13.55
CA ALA A 35 1.17 -7.58 13.78
C ALA A 35 0.41 -6.99 14.97
N VAL A 36 -0.91 -7.02 14.90
CA VAL A 36 -1.79 -6.55 15.96
C VAL A 36 -2.86 -7.60 16.20
N SER A 37 -3.06 -8.00 17.46
CA SER A 37 -4.17 -8.86 17.85
C SER A 37 -5.45 -8.05 17.97
N ILE A 38 -6.58 -8.66 17.57
CA ILE A 38 -7.87 -7.98 17.58
C ILE A 38 -8.60 -8.28 18.88
N ALA A 39 -8.93 -7.22 19.61
CA ALA A 39 -9.75 -7.33 20.81
C ALA A 39 -11.09 -8.02 20.47
N ASN A 40 -11.45 -9.03 21.26
CA ASN A 40 -12.66 -9.85 21.11
C ASN A 40 -12.67 -10.83 19.92
N GLU A 41 -11.56 -11.00 19.20
CA GLU A 41 -11.42 -12.05 18.16
C GLU A 41 -10.17 -12.92 18.43
N PRO A 42 -10.24 -13.86 19.39
CA PRO A 42 -9.09 -14.67 19.78
C PRO A 42 -8.48 -15.42 18.59
N GLY A 43 -7.15 -15.32 18.44
CA GLY A 43 -6.43 -15.99 17.36
C GLY A 43 -6.50 -15.28 16.00
N ARG A 44 -7.18 -14.12 15.90
CA ARG A 44 -7.12 -13.24 14.73
C ARG A 44 -6.06 -12.14 14.92
N VAL A 45 -5.23 -11.98 13.91
CA VAL A 45 -4.19 -10.96 13.85
C VAL A 45 -4.25 -10.22 12.52
N HIS A 46 -4.15 -8.89 12.57
CA HIS A 46 -3.94 -8.06 11.39
C HIS A 46 -2.44 -7.77 11.24
N VAL A 47 -1.92 -7.92 10.03
CA VAL A 47 -0.50 -7.71 9.72
C VAL A 47 -0.34 -6.57 8.71
N PHE A 48 0.56 -5.66 9.05
CA PHE A 48 0.94 -4.48 8.28
C PHE A 48 2.39 -4.62 7.84
N ALA A 49 2.74 -4.02 6.70
CA ALA A 49 4.08 -4.09 6.15
C ALA A 49 4.31 -2.98 5.13
N LYS A 50 5.57 -2.67 4.86
CA LYS A 50 5.99 -1.75 3.80
C LYS A 50 6.66 -2.53 2.67
N PHE A 51 6.41 -2.08 1.45
CA PHE A 51 7.03 -2.57 0.24
C PHE A 51 7.84 -1.45 -0.40
N SER A 52 9.03 -1.79 -0.89
CA SER A 52 9.74 -1.03 -1.90
C SER A 52 9.92 -1.91 -3.12
N ASN A 53 9.73 -1.36 -4.31
CA ASN A 53 9.90 -2.10 -5.54
C ASN A 53 10.94 -1.43 -6.44
N GLY A 54 11.69 -2.23 -7.21
CA GLY A 54 12.65 -1.74 -8.19
C GLY A 54 11.97 -1.38 -9.51
N ASP A 55 12.71 -1.49 -10.60
CA ASP A 55 12.32 -0.94 -11.90
C ASP A 55 11.21 -1.72 -12.62
N THR A 56 10.80 -2.88 -12.10
CA THR A 56 9.79 -3.74 -12.73
C THR A 56 8.56 -3.88 -11.85
N PRO A 57 7.34 -3.68 -12.38
CA PRO A 57 6.14 -3.80 -11.57
C PRO A 57 5.80 -5.28 -11.30
N ASP A 58 5.17 -5.52 -10.16
CA ASP A 58 4.77 -6.84 -9.67
C ASP A 58 3.33 -6.82 -9.15
N ILE A 59 2.81 -7.98 -8.75
CA ILE A 59 1.49 -8.13 -8.12
C ILE A 59 1.62 -9.03 -6.91
N LEU A 60 1.13 -8.58 -5.76
CA LEU A 60 0.88 -9.41 -4.60
C LEU A 60 -0.45 -10.16 -4.81
N GLU A 61 -0.37 -11.48 -4.94
CA GLU A 61 -1.50 -12.34 -5.30
C GLU A 61 -2.02 -13.16 -4.12
N GLY A 62 -1.23 -13.28 -3.06
CA GLY A 62 -1.62 -14.08 -1.91
C GLY A 62 -0.67 -13.97 -0.75
N VAL A 63 -1.10 -14.54 0.37
CA VAL A 63 -0.35 -14.56 1.62
C VAL A 63 -0.53 -15.90 2.31
N SER A 64 0.49 -16.34 3.05
CA SER A 64 0.42 -17.53 3.90
C SER A 64 1.21 -17.33 5.18
N SER A 65 0.91 -18.14 6.19
CA SER A 65 1.69 -18.21 7.42
C SER A 65 1.65 -19.66 7.92
N PRO A 66 2.79 -20.25 8.31
CA PRO A 66 2.80 -21.58 8.92
C PRO A 66 2.14 -21.60 10.31
N ASP A 67 2.02 -20.43 10.95
CA ASP A 67 1.45 -20.31 12.29
C ASP A 67 -0.08 -20.15 12.28
N ALA A 68 -0.68 -19.85 11.13
CA ALA A 68 -2.11 -19.56 10.98
C ALA A 68 -2.84 -20.65 10.18
N GLN A 69 -4.10 -20.93 10.54
CA GLN A 69 -4.95 -21.85 9.78
C GLN A 69 -5.37 -21.25 8.44
N ARG A 70 -5.55 -19.93 8.39
CA ARG A 70 -5.88 -19.19 7.18
C ARG A 70 -5.15 -17.86 7.17
N ALA A 71 -4.69 -17.49 5.99
CA ALA A 71 -4.14 -16.17 5.71
C ALA A 71 -4.86 -15.60 4.48
N SER A 72 -5.21 -14.32 4.51
CA SER A 72 -5.88 -13.65 3.40
C SER A 72 -5.53 -12.16 3.36
N LEU A 73 -5.75 -11.55 2.20
CA LEU A 73 -5.67 -10.09 2.04
C LEU A 73 -7.06 -9.52 2.30
N ALA A 74 -7.16 -8.63 3.28
CA ALA A 74 -8.30 -7.75 3.45
C ALA A 74 -8.06 -6.48 2.64
N VAL A 75 -8.98 -6.17 1.73
CA VAL A 75 -8.90 -5.00 0.85
C VAL A 75 -10.25 -4.31 0.86
N ARG A 76 -10.27 -3.00 1.14
CA ARG A 76 -11.50 -2.23 1.33
C ARG A 76 -12.49 -2.35 0.16
N ASP A 77 -11.97 -2.37 -1.07
CA ASP A 77 -12.77 -2.41 -2.30
C ASP A 77 -12.92 -3.83 -2.88
N GLY A 78 -12.58 -4.87 -2.10
CA GLY A 78 -12.80 -6.27 -2.48
C GLY A 78 -11.88 -6.81 -3.57
N HIS A 79 -10.83 -6.06 -3.96
CA HIS A 79 -9.85 -6.54 -4.93
C HIS A 79 -9.08 -7.75 -4.38
N SER A 80 -8.89 -8.77 -5.21
CA SER A 80 -8.20 -10.01 -4.85
C SER A 80 -6.69 -9.97 -5.09
N VAL A 81 -6.20 -8.93 -5.76
CA VAL A 81 -4.77 -8.75 -6.09
C VAL A 81 -4.36 -7.30 -5.89
N LEU A 82 -3.14 -7.10 -5.39
CA LEU A 82 -2.60 -5.78 -5.11
C LEU A 82 -1.40 -5.51 -6.02
N PRO A 83 -1.53 -4.60 -7.01
CA PRO A 83 -0.40 -4.22 -7.86
C PRO A 83 0.67 -3.48 -7.05
N VAL A 84 1.94 -3.86 -7.23
CA VAL A 84 3.09 -3.16 -6.70
C VAL A 84 3.78 -2.43 -7.87
N PRO A 85 3.59 -1.11 -8.01
CA PRO A 85 4.14 -0.39 -9.15
C PRO A 85 5.68 -0.37 -9.15
N ALA A 86 6.29 -0.17 -10.31
CA ALA A 86 7.74 0.01 -10.42
C ALA A 86 8.19 1.31 -9.74
N GLY A 87 9.29 1.24 -8.98
CA GLY A 87 9.90 2.37 -8.27
C GLY A 87 9.05 2.94 -7.12
N ALA A 88 7.86 2.38 -6.87
CA ALA A 88 6.97 2.85 -5.84
C ALA A 88 7.30 2.23 -4.48
N SER A 89 6.96 2.98 -3.43
CA SER A 89 6.71 2.40 -2.12
C SER A 89 5.21 2.11 -2.00
N SER A 90 4.87 1.05 -1.27
CA SER A 90 3.48 0.70 -0.99
C SER A 90 3.37 0.16 0.42
N VAL A 91 2.19 0.26 1.03
CA VAL A 91 2.00 -0.11 2.43
C VAL A 91 0.74 -0.94 2.58
N LEU A 92 0.88 -2.05 3.30
CA LEU A 92 -0.25 -2.71 3.94
C LEU A 92 -0.57 -1.99 5.25
N SER A 93 -1.72 -1.35 5.31
CA SER A 93 -2.19 -0.51 6.42
C SER A 93 -3.69 -0.72 6.67
N GLU A 94 -4.12 -0.37 7.88
CA GLU A 94 -5.51 -0.50 8.33
C GLU A 94 -6.50 0.30 7.46
N ASP A 95 -6.08 1.48 6.99
CA ASP A 95 -6.87 2.38 6.14
C ASP A 95 -6.84 2.01 4.64
N GLY A 96 -6.28 0.86 4.28
CA GLY A 96 -6.18 0.42 2.89
C GLY A 96 -6.34 -1.10 2.76
N ALA A 97 -5.22 -1.79 2.59
CA ALA A 97 -5.16 -3.23 2.50
C ALA A 97 -4.25 -3.79 3.59
N TYR A 98 -4.58 -4.93 4.18
CA TYR A 98 -3.76 -5.58 5.20
C TYR A 98 -3.91 -7.10 5.14
N VAL A 99 -3.03 -7.81 5.83
CA VAL A 99 -3.11 -9.27 5.93
C VAL A 99 -3.92 -9.64 7.15
N VAL A 100 -4.87 -10.57 6.97
CA VAL A 100 -5.62 -11.20 8.06
C VAL A 100 -5.09 -12.61 8.24
N LEU A 101 -4.65 -12.92 9.45
CA LEU A 101 -4.29 -14.25 9.90
C LEU A 101 -5.34 -14.75 10.89
N ASP A 102 -5.94 -15.88 10.59
CA ASP A 102 -6.97 -16.52 11.42
C ASP A 102 -6.47 -17.84 12.00
N GLY A 103 -6.83 -18.08 13.26
CA GLY A 103 -6.49 -19.32 13.96
C GLY A 103 -4.99 -19.45 14.19
N ILE A 104 -4.33 -18.35 14.59
CA ILE A 104 -2.91 -18.41 14.96
C ILE A 104 -2.70 -19.38 16.12
N SER A 105 -1.79 -20.32 15.93
CA SER A 105 -1.34 -21.28 16.93
C SER A 105 -0.42 -20.64 17.97
N GLY A 106 -0.40 -21.17 19.19
CA GLY A 106 0.44 -20.65 20.28
C GLY A 106 -0.05 -19.35 20.90
N ASN A 107 0.68 -18.84 21.90
CA ASN A 107 0.30 -17.64 22.64
C ASN A 107 0.54 -16.37 21.82
N LEU A 108 -0.38 -15.40 21.90
CA LEU A 108 -0.27 -14.07 21.28
C LEU A 108 0.28 -13.07 22.30
N GLU A 109 1.57 -13.19 22.61
CA GLU A 109 2.28 -12.29 23.52
C GLU A 109 2.99 -11.17 22.74
N GLU A 110 3.01 -9.96 23.30
CA GLU A 110 3.73 -8.82 22.72
C GLU A 110 5.21 -9.18 22.48
N GLY A 111 5.74 -8.76 21.33
CA GLY A 111 7.08 -9.09 20.87
C GLY A 111 7.19 -10.43 20.13
N ARG A 112 6.14 -11.27 20.11
CA ARG A 112 6.14 -12.51 19.33
C ARG A 112 6.39 -12.21 17.85
N LEU A 113 7.28 -12.99 17.24
CA LEU A 113 7.53 -12.97 15.80
C LEU A 113 6.59 -13.96 15.11
N ILE A 114 5.75 -13.46 14.21
CA ILE A 114 4.83 -14.26 13.40
C ILE A 114 5.40 -14.37 11.98
N PRO A 115 5.83 -15.55 11.53
CA PRO A 115 6.32 -15.73 10.17
C PRO A 115 5.17 -15.56 9.18
N ILE A 116 5.38 -14.72 8.18
CA ILE A 116 4.47 -14.53 7.05
C ILE A 116 5.21 -14.70 5.74
N ALA A 117 4.50 -15.19 4.74
CA ALA A 117 4.96 -15.29 3.37
C ALA A 117 4.01 -14.51 2.46
N LEU A 118 4.57 -13.64 1.64
CA LEU A 118 3.88 -12.83 0.65
C LEU A 118 4.20 -13.39 -0.74
N HIS A 119 3.17 -13.66 -1.52
CA HIS A 119 3.26 -14.39 -2.78
C HIS A 119 3.10 -13.38 -3.92
N PHE A 120 4.23 -13.04 -4.53
CA PHE A 120 4.29 -12.14 -5.66
C PHE A 120 4.37 -12.90 -6.98
N ARG A 121 3.74 -12.37 -8.02
CA ARG A 121 3.72 -13.00 -9.35
C ARG A 121 5.11 -13.17 -9.94
N LYS A 122 5.98 -12.15 -9.83
CA LYS A 122 7.35 -12.18 -10.37
C LYS A 122 8.40 -12.41 -9.28
N SER A 123 8.28 -11.74 -8.14
CA SER A 123 9.24 -11.89 -7.02
C SER A 123 9.10 -13.21 -6.28
N GLY A 124 8.06 -14.01 -6.58
CA GLY A 124 7.81 -15.27 -5.92
C GLY A 124 7.44 -15.09 -4.45
N GLN A 125 7.81 -16.07 -3.62
CA GLN A 125 7.49 -16.05 -2.20
C GLN A 125 8.57 -15.29 -1.42
N LEU A 126 8.18 -14.17 -0.82
CA LEU A 126 9.02 -13.40 0.12
C LEU A 126 8.56 -13.64 1.55
N THR A 127 9.47 -14.10 2.41
CA THR A 127 9.18 -14.35 3.82
C THR A 127 9.68 -13.21 4.70
N THR A 128 8.90 -12.87 5.73
CA THR A 128 9.29 -11.93 6.77
C THR A 128 8.66 -12.32 8.11
N GLN A 129 9.04 -11.63 9.17
CA GLN A 129 8.51 -11.84 10.51
C GLN A 129 7.80 -10.57 10.97
N ALA A 130 6.50 -10.68 11.18
CA ALA A 130 5.70 -9.61 11.75
C ALA A 130 5.88 -9.60 13.28
N VAL A 131 6.27 -8.47 13.85
CA VAL A 131 6.38 -8.31 15.31
C VAL A 131 5.00 -8.02 15.87
N LEU A 132 4.49 -8.89 16.75
CA LEU A 132 3.22 -8.68 17.44
C LEU A 132 3.38 -7.54 18.44
N GLY A 133 2.67 -6.45 18.20
CA GLY A 133 2.58 -5.32 19.12
C GLY A 133 1.64 -5.60 20.30
N PRO A 134 1.44 -4.61 21.18
CA PRO A 134 0.43 -4.70 22.22
C PRO A 134 -0.94 -4.95 21.59
N ALA A 135 -1.80 -5.67 22.30
CA ALA A 135 -3.19 -5.83 21.90
C ALA A 135 -3.86 -4.45 21.87
N THR A 136 -3.98 -3.87 20.68
CA THR A 136 -4.77 -2.66 20.51
C THR A 136 -6.22 -3.08 20.28
N SER A 137 -7.15 -2.36 20.90
CA SER A 137 -8.50 -2.31 20.33
C SER A 137 -8.32 -1.86 18.87
N PRO A 138 -9.08 -2.36 17.87
CA PRO A 138 -9.02 -1.85 16.48
C PRO A 138 -9.28 -0.33 16.37
N HIS A 139 -9.51 0.36 17.50
CA HIS A 139 -9.66 1.80 17.65
C HIS A 139 -8.44 2.49 18.30
N ALA A 140 -7.40 1.76 18.74
CA ALA A 140 -6.26 2.31 19.47
C ALA A 140 -5.04 2.63 18.58
N GLY A 141 -5.03 2.19 17.31
CA GLY A 141 -4.22 2.83 16.26
C GLY A 141 -4.83 4.16 15.80
N HIS A 142 -6.14 4.33 16.03
CA HIS A 142 -6.93 5.56 15.87
C HIS A 142 -7.05 6.33 17.20
N MET A 143 -5.95 6.50 17.93
CA MET A 143 -5.91 7.40 19.10
C MET A 143 -6.00 8.87 18.64
N ALA A 144 -7.18 9.24 18.14
CA ALA A 144 -7.91 10.49 18.32
C ALA A 144 -9.24 10.44 17.52
N MET A 145 -10.07 9.40 17.68
CA MET A 145 -11.53 9.51 17.39
C MET A 145 -12.26 10.42 18.39
N THR A 146 -11.54 11.30 19.09
CA THR A 146 -12.09 12.40 19.86
C THR A 146 -12.02 13.65 19.00
N ASP A 147 -13.17 13.93 18.38
CA ASP A 147 -13.60 15.24 17.91
C ASP A 147 -12.71 15.88 16.81
N MET A 148 -13.02 15.57 15.54
CA MET A 148 -12.99 16.63 14.52
C MET A 148 -13.87 17.74 15.12
N GLY A 149 -13.22 18.77 15.67
CA GLY A 149 -13.84 19.69 16.61
C GLY A 149 -15.15 20.28 16.06
N ALA A 150 -16.00 20.79 16.94
CA ALA A 150 -17.26 21.43 16.56
C ALA A 150 -17.13 22.49 15.43
N ASP A 151 -15.93 23.06 15.21
CA ASP A 151 -15.58 23.97 14.11
C ASP A 151 -15.83 23.37 12.71
N ASP A 152 -15.53 22.08 12.50
CA ASP A 152 -15.69 21.43 11.19
C ASP A 152 -17.15 21.37 10.72
N ARG A 153 -18.12 21.49 11.64
CA ARG A 153 -19.55 21.45 11.32
C ARG A 153 -20.08 22.76 10.73
N ASN A 154 -19.32 23.85 10.86
CA ASN A 154 -19.75 25.19 10.48
C ASN A 154 -18.99 25.76 9.28
N GLU A 155 -17.97 25.04 8.79
CA GLU A 155 -17.23 25.37 7.58
C GLU A 155 -17.73 24.57 6.37
N ALA A 156 -17.43 25.05 5.16
CA ALA A 156 -17.76 24.32 3.95
C ALA A 156 -16.90 23.06 3.86
N ALA A 157 -17.54 21.89 3.69
CA ALA A 157 -16.84 20.62 3.63
C ALA A 157 -15.78 20.61 2.50
N PRO A 158 -14.59 20.02 2.73
CA PRO A 158 -13.62 19.79 1.68
C PRO A 158 -14.19 18.96 0.53
N SER A 159 -13.68 19.18 -0.67
CA SER A 159 -13.93 18.31 -1.83
C SER A 159 -12.64 17.99 -2.55
N VAL A 160 -12.62 16.85 -3.26
CA VAL A 160 -11.51 16.44 -4.11
C VAL A 160 -12.01 15.89 -5.44
N SER A 161 -11.32 16.21 -6.52
CA SER A 161 -11.46 15.56 -7.82
C SER A 161 -10.12 14.95 -8.23
N LEU A 162 -10.16 13.86 -9.00
CA LEU A 162 -9.01 13.08 -9.41
C LEU A 162 -8.93 13.01 -10.93
N SER A 163 -7.73 13.21 -11.47
CA SER A 163 -7.39 12.93 -12.87
C SER A 163 -6.14 12.05 -12.90
N VAL A 164 -6.23 10.93 -13.62
CA VAL A 164 -5.14 9.97 -13.79
C VAL A 164 -4.74 9.91 -15.25
N SER A 165 -3.46 10.09 -15.53
CA SER A 165 -2.91 10.10 -16.89
C SER A 165 -1.64 9.25 -17.00
N ARG A 166 -1.40 8.70 -18.18
CA ARG A 166 -0.19 7.93 -18.48
C ARG A 166 0.91 8.87 -18.97
N ALA A 167 2.08 8.81 -18.35
CA ALA A 167 3.29 9.53 -18.74
C ALA A 167 4.03 8.85 -19.90
N THR A 168 4.98 9.56 -20.50
CA THR A 168 5.74 9.10 -21.68
C THR A 168 6.63 7.89 -21.40
N ASP A 169 7.08 7.72 -20.17
CA ASP A 169 7.86 6.57 -19.68
C ASP A 169 6.99 5.38 -19.24
N SER A 170 5.71 5.40 -19.60
CA SER A 170 4.68 4.44 -19.17
C SER A 170 4.33 4.43 -17.69
N SER A 171 4.89 5.33 -16.88
CA SER A 171 4.41 5.54 -15.52
C SER A 171 3.03 6.19 -15.51
N TRP A 172 2.29 6.03 -14.42
CA TRP A 172 1.02 6.71 -14.21
C TRP A 172 1.20 7.90 -13.27
N SER A 173 0.61 9.03 -13.65
CA SER A 173 0.60 10.26 -12.88
C SER A 173 -0.81 10.58 -12.41
N VAL A 174 -0.89 11.19 -11.22
CA VAL A 174 -2.12 11.59 -10.54
C VAL A 174 -2.07 13.09 -10.33
N GLU A 175 -3.14 13.78 -10.74
CA GLU A 175 -3.42 15.16 -10.39
C GLU A 175 -4.73 15.21 -9.59
N ILE A 176 -4.73 15.93 -8.46
CA ILE A 176 -5.91 16.19 -7.66
C ILE A 176 -6.19 17.68 -7.54
N LYS A 177 -7.47 18.05 -7.63
CA LYS A 177 -7.95 19.40 -7.32
C LYS A 177 -8.81 19.33 -6.09
N THR A 178 -8.62 20.28 -5.19
CA THR A 178 -9.31 20.33 -3.91
C THR A 178 -9.95 21.69 -3.70
N ASP A 179 -11.12 21.72 -3.06
CA ASP A 179 -11.77 22.95 -2.59
C ASP A 179 -11.96 22.86 -1.07
N ASN A 180 -11.92 24.02 -0.38
CA ASN A 180 -11.96 24.13 1.08
C ASN A 180 -10.93 23.22 1.78
N PHE A 181 -9.78 23.01 1.13
CA PHE A 181 -8.72 22.17 1.64
C PHE A 181 -7.35 22.78 1.40
N VAL A 182 -6.49 22.73 2.41
CA VAL A 182 -5.12 23.21 2.37
C VAL A 182 -4.19 22.05 2.71
N PHE A 183 -3.25 21.76 1.80
CA PHE A 183 -2.20 20.80 2.09
C PHE A 183 -1.29 21.34 3.19
N ASP A 184 -1.11 20.54 4.23
CA ASP A 184 -0.34 20.87 5.42
C ASP A 184 0.61 19.72 5.75
N GLN A 185 1.89 20.03 5.93
CA GLN A 185 2.88 19.02 6.29
C GLN A 185 2.67 18.57 7.73
N MET A 186 2.93 17.30 7.99
CA MET A 186 2.81 16.76 9.34
C MET A 186 3.91 17.35 10.24
N ALA A 187 3.48 18.06 11.29
CA ALA A 187 4.35 18.48 12.39
C ALA A 187 4.63 17.33 13.36
N ASP A 188 5.69 17.45 14.18
CA ASP A 188 6.05 16.45 15.20
C ASP A 188 4.92 16.22 16.23
N GLU A 189 4.19 17.30 16.56
CA GLU A 189 3.00 17.28 17.41
C GLU A 189 1.80 17.78 16.58
N PRO A 190 1.17 16.92 15.76
CA PRO A 190 0.10 17.34 14.87
C PRO A 190 -1.12 17.77 15.68
N LYS A 191 -1.78 18.83 15.23
CA LYS A 191 -3.07 19.31 15.75
C LYS A 191 -4.08 19.30 14.63
N HIS A 192 -5.34 19.08 14.98
CA HIS A 192 -6.43 19.24 14.01
C HIS A 192 -6.61 20.72 13.68
N ILE A 193 -6.75 21.01 12.39
CA ILE A 193 -7.11 22.30 11.83
C ILE A 193 -8.13 22.00 10.73
N ALA A 194 -9.32 22.60 10.82
CA ALA A 194 -10.40 22.41 9.86
C ALA A 194 -9.90 22.70 8.43
N GLY A 195 -10.22 21.81 7.49
CA GLY A 195 -9.79 21.93 6.09
C GLY A 195 -8.29 21.74 5.83
N HIS A 196 -7.47 21.39 6.82
CA HIS A 196 -6.03 21.16 6.62
C HIS A 196 -5.66 19.68 6.72
N GLY A 197 -4.64 19.27 5.96
CA GLY A 197 -4.01 17.96 6.10
C GLY A 197 -3.36 17.45 4.81
N HIS A 198 -3.59 16.18 4.48
CA HIS A 198 -3.00 15.54 3.31
C HIS A 198 -3.95 14.53 2.67
N ALA A 199 -3.69 14.15 1.42
CA ALA A 199 -4.44 13.08 0.78
C ALA A 199 -3.73 11.73 0.95
N HIS A 200 -4.48 10.64 1.05
CA HIS A 200 -3.95 9.30 0.89
C HIS A 200 -4.23 8.83 -0.54
N LEU A 201 -3.21 8.33 -1.23
CA LEU A 201 -3.34 7.73 -2.56
C LEU A 201 -3.35 6.21 -2.46
N TYR A 202 -4.33 5.58 -3.11
CA TYR A 202 -4.51 4.14 -3.15
C TYR A 202 -4.57 3.61 -4.59
N LEU A 203 -4.15 2.37 -4.75
CA LEU A 203 -4.28 1.59 -5.98
C LEU A 203 -4.85 0.22 -5.63
N ASN A 204 -6.03 -0.09 -6.17
CA ASN A 204 -6.83 -1.25 -5.76
C ASN A 204 -6.98 -1.37 -4.24
N GLY A 205 -7.15 -0.24 -3.54
CA GLY A 205 -7.25 -0.19 -2.09
C GLY A 205 -5.93 -0.36 -1.31
N MET A 206 -4.81 -0.73 -1.95
CA MET A 206 -3.49 -0.68 -1.29
C MET A 206 -2.97 0.75 -1.27
N LYS A 207 -2.50 1.20 -0.11
CA LYS A 207 -1.97 2.55 0.07
C LYS A 207 -0.60 2.67 -0.60
N LEU A 208 -0.43 3.69 -1.44
CA LEU A 208 0.83 4.00 -2.10
C LEU A 208 1.60 5.07 -1.34
N GLN A 209 0.98 6.23 -1.08
CA GLN A 209 1.65 7.36 -0.45
C GLN A 209 0.67 8.35 0.18
N ARG A 210 1.22 9.26 0.99
CA ARG A 210 0.57 10.51 1.39
C ARG A 210 0.93 11.59 0.37
N MET A 211 -0.05 12.37 -0.06
CA MET A 211 0.14 13.51 -0.94
C MET A 211 0.00 14.80 -0.13
N TYR A 212 1.08 15.58 -0.05
CA TYR A 212 1.10 16.93 0.54
C TYR A 212 1.03 18.02 -0.55
N GLY A 213 0.38 17.68 -1.66
CA GLY A 213 0.26 18.54 -2.83
C GLY A 213 -0.60 17.89 -3.90
N HIS A 214 -0.77 18.60 -5.01
CA HIS A 214 -1.73 18.25 -6.05
C HIS A 214 -1.29 17.09 -6.96
N ASN A 215 -0.01 16.72 -6.96
CA ASN A 215 0.52 15.77 -7.94
C ASN A 215 1.23 14.60 -7.26
N ALA A 216 1.11 13.41 -7.83
CA ALA A 216 1.84 12.23 -7.42
C ALA A 216 2.14 11.32 -8.62
N SER A 217 3.17 10.47 -8.48
CA SER A 217 3.46 9.39 -9.43
C SER A 217 3.14 8.04 -8.80
N ILE A 218 2.50 7.17 -9.57
CA ILE A 218 2.23 5.77 -9.22
C ILE A 218 3.39 4.89 -9.68
N GLY A 219 4.06 5.21 -10.78
CA GLY A 219 5.03 4.32 -11.44
C GLY A 219 4.41 3.46 -12.55
N GLN A 220 5.20 2.57 -13.14
CA GLN A 220 4.69 1.63 -14.15
C GLN A 220 3.86 0.54 -13.48
N LEU A 221 2.88 0.00 -14.19
CA LEU A 221 1.98 -1.04 -13.71
C LEU A 221 2.03 -2.26 -14.64
N PRO A 222 1.75 -3.47 -14.14
CA PRO A 222 1.50 -4.62 -15.00
C PRO A 222 0.23 -4.40 -15.84
N PRO A 223 0.01 -5.18 -16.90
CA PRO A 223 -1.27 -5.16 -17.62
C PRO A 223 -2.44 -5.54 -16.69
N GLY A 224 -3.57 -4.84 -16.84
CA GLY A 224 -4.78 -5.04 -16.05
C GLY A 224 -5.60 -3.78 -15.82
N ASP A 225 -6.74 -3.95 -15.15
CA ASP A 225 -7.61 -2.85 -14.72
C ASP A 225 -7.36 -2.50 -13.26
N TYR A 226 -7.25 -1.22 -12.97
CA TYR A 226 -6.94 -0.71 -11.64
C TYR A 226 -7.85 0.44 -11.24
N THR A 227 -8.24 0.46 -9.98
CA THR A 227 -8.91 1.61 -9.36
C THR A 227 -7.87 2.45 -8.64
N VAL A 228 -7.67 3.67 -9.12
CA VAL A 228 -6.91 4.70 -8.39
C VAL A 228 -7.90 5.50 -7.56
N SER A 229 -7.62 5.69 -6.28
CA SER A 229 -8.46 6.51 -5.41
C SER A 229 -7.64 7.39 -4.48
N VAL A 230 -8.22 8.52 -4.10
CA VAL A 230 -7.67 9.45 -3.14
C VAL A 230 -8.68 9.78 -2.05
N GLU A 231 -8.20 9.99 -0.83
CA GLU A 231 -9.03 10.41 0.31
C GLU A 231 -8.37 11.56 1.05
N LEU A 232 -9.12 12.61 1.35
CA LEU A 232 -8.61 13.73 2.14
C LEU A 232 -8.64 13.38 3.63
N ASN A 233 -7.51 13.60 4.31
CA ASN A 233 -7.32 13.27 5.71
C ASN A 233 -6.76 14.47 6.45
N SER A 234 -7.13 14.64 7.72
CA SER A 234 -6.47 15.58 8.62
C SER A 234 -5.07 15.09 8.99
N ASN A 235 -4.27 15.96 9.61
CA ASN A 235 -2.96 15.57 10.13
C ASN A 235 -3.03 14.62 11.35
N LEU A 236 -4.23 14.34 11.84
CA LEU A 236 -4.49 13.25 12.80
C LEU A 236 -4.86 11.93 12.10
N HIS A 237 -4.67 11.82 10.78
CA HIS A 237 -5.07 10.68 9.94
C HIS A 237 -6.55 10.33 10.01
N MET A 238 -7.39 11.34 10.25
CA MET A 238 -8.83 11.20 10.25
C MET A 238 -9.38 11.58 8.88
N PRO A 239 -10.17 10.71 8.21
CA PRO A 239 -10.75 11.05 6.93
C PRO A 239 -11.75 12.21 7.09
N TYR A 240 -11.65 13.21 6.22
CA TYR A 240 -12.70 14.22 6.09
C TYR A 240 -13.98 13.58 5.58
N ARG A 241 -15.12 14.08 6.05
CA ARG A 241 -16.44 13.56 5.72
C ARG A 241 -17.38 14.67 5.26
N ASN A 242 -18.24 14.35 4.32
CA ASN A 242 -19.38 15.18 3.94
C ASN A 242 -20.66 14.35 4.17
N GLY A 243 -21.32 14.59 5.30
CA GLY A 243 -22.34 13.68 5.81
C GLY A 243 -21.73 12.32 6.19
N ASP A 244 -22.32 11.24 5.68
CA ASP A 244 -21.86 9.88 5.94
C ASP A 244 -20.75 9.41 4.99
N ASP A 245 -20.42 10.20 3.97
CA ASP A 245 -19.43 9.85 2.96
C ASP A 245 -18.05 10.42 3.28
N VAL A 246 -17.01 9.63 3.04
CA VAL A 246 -15.63 10.09 3.08
C VAL A 246 -15.36 10.97 1.86
N VAL A 247 -14.71 12.12 2.08
CA VAL A 247 -14.28 13.01 1.01
C VAL A 247 -13.17 12.33 0.22
N SER A 248 -13.57 11.76 -0.92
CA SER A 248 -12.75 10.90 -1.75
C SER A 248 -13.07 11.07 -3.24
N ALA A 249 -12.14 10.69 -4.10
CA ALA A 249 -12.33 10.59 -5.54
C ALA A 249 -11.66 9.33 -6.08
N LYS A 250 -12.22 8.75 -7.14
CA LYS A 250 -11.67 7.55 -7.78
C LYS A 250 -11.79 7.57 -9.30
N GLN A 251 -10.86 6.91 -9.96
CA GLN A 251 -10.84 6.71 -11.40
C GLN A 251 -10.34 5.30 -11.71
N VAL A 252 -11.00 4.61 -12.65
CA VAL A 252 -10.52 3.34 -13.18
C VAL A 252 -9.59 3.62 -14.36
N ILE A 253 -8.46 2.91 -14.40
CA ILE A 253 -7.49 2.92 -15.50
C ILE A 253 -7.29 1.50 -16.02
N SER A 254 -6.97 1.39 -17.30
CA SER A 254 -6.61 0.12 -17.95
C SER A 254 -5.19 0.22 -18.49
N VAL A 255 -4.43 -0.85 -18.30
CA VAL A 255 -3.05 -1.00 -18.78
C VAL A 255 -3.02 -2.17 -19.75
N ASP A 256 -2.63 -1.88 -20.99
CA ASP A 256 -2.47 -2.86 -22.07
C ASP A 256 -1.14 -3.62 -21.99
#